data_AF-A0A1F3A3H4-F1
#
_entry.id   AF-A0A1F3A3H4-F1
#
_cell.length_a   1.000
_cell.length_b   1.000
_cell.length_c   1.000
_cell.angle_alpha   90.00
_cell.angle_beta   90.00
_cell.angle_gamma   90.00
#
_symmetry.space_group_name_H-M   'P 1'
#
loop_
_entity.id
_entity.type
_entity.pdbx_description
1 polymer ?
#
loop_
_entity_poly.entity_id
_entity_poly.type
_entity_poly.pdbx_seq_one_letter_code
_entity_poly.pdbx_strand_id
1 'polypeptide(L)'
;MDLGVELANAQAFLHLGARHVRLYGGLVRHRKIGSAGLAVALAHETGHHLGGSPRLPFYKWLSSETRADAWAMTVGLNQIFGHDPADRIWKRGRAELDAIFR
;
A
#
# COMPACT_ATOMS: atom_id res chain seq x y z
N MET A 1 -21.90 11.99 -10.96
CA MET A 1 -21.56 10.94 -11.95
C MET A 1 -20.46 10.10 -11.35
N ASP A 2 -20.84 8.95 -10.80
CA ASP A 2 -19.96 8.00 -10.13
C ASP A 2 -19.57 6.94 -11.15
N LEU A 3 -18.41 7.12 -11.78
CA LEU A 3 -17.94 6.23 -12.85
C LEU A 3 -17.16 5.05 -12.22
N GLY A 4 -17.93 4.09 -11.69
CA GLY A 4 -17.67 2.67 -11.89
C GLY A 4 -16.38 2.07 -11.35
N VAL A 5 -15.98 2.38 -10.11
CA VAL A 5 -15.11 1.46 -9.37
C VAL A 5 -15.55 1.41 -7.90
N GLU A 6 -16.48 0.54 -7.57
CA GLU A 6 -16.90 0.29 -6.17
C GLU A 6 -15.81 -0.41 -5.35
N LEU A 7 -14.84 -1.05 -6.01
CA LEU A 7 -13.77 -1.76 -5.34
C LEU A 7 -12.70 -0.79 -4.82
N ALA A 8 -12.74 -0.51 -3.53
CA ALA A 8 -11.60 0.02 -2.80
C ALA A 8 -10.59 -1.10 -2.61
N ASN A 9 -9.48 -1.09 -3.36
CA ASN A 9 -8.42 -2.08 -3.22
C ASN A 9 -7.09 -1.56 -3.78
N ALA A 10 -6.00 -2.24 -3.45
CA ALA A 10 -4.69 -2.12 -4.07
C ALA A 10 -4.11 -3.54 -4.29
N GLN A 11 -3.12 -3.68 -5.16
CA GLN A 11 -2.54 -5.00 -5.44
C GLN A 11 -1.11 -4.94 -5.99
N ALA A 12 -0.25 -5.77 -5.41
CA ALA A 12 1.05 -6.16 -5.92
C ALA A 12 0.96 -7.46 -6.74
N PHE A 13 1.53 -7.48 -7.93
CA PHE A 13 1.57 -8.68 -8.76
C PHE A 13 2.78 -8.70 -9.69
N LEU A 14 3.07 -9.88 -10.23
CA LEU A 14 4.00 -10.04 -11.34
C LEU A 14 3.22 -10.19 -12.64
N HIS A 15 3.68 -9.53 -13.68
CA HIS A 15 3.17 -9.72 -15.03
C HIS A 15 4.35 -9.71 -16.00
N LEU A 16 4.51 -10.81 -16.74
CA LEU A 16 5.61 -11.03 -17.68
C LEU A 16 6.99 -10.77 -17.06
N GLY A 17 7.20 -11.20 -15.82
CA GLY A 17 8.46 -11.03 -15.08
C GLY A 17 8.67 -9.64 -14.46
N ALA A 18 7.81 -8.65 -14.77
CA ALA A 18 7.88 -7.31 -14.20
C ALA A 18 6.98 -7.16 -12.96
N ARG A 19 7.48 -6.42 -11.98
CA ARG A 19 6.79 -6.08 -10.73
C ARG A 19 5.83 -4.93 -10.97
N HIS A 20 4.57 -5.14 -10.62
CA HIS A 20 3.51 -4.16 -10.78
C HIS A 20 2.84 -3.88 -9.44
N VAL A 21 2.41 -2.63 -9.29
CA VAL A 21 1.52 -2.16 -8.23
C VAL A 21 0.33 -1.50 -8.92
N ARG A 22 -0.89 -1.86 -8.47
CA ARG A 22 -2.13 -1.30 -8.97
C ARG A 22 -2.92 -0.69 -7.82
N LEU A 23 -3.39 0.54 -8.02
CA LEU A 23 -4.45 1.14 -7.21
C LEU A 23 -5.76 1.06 -7.98
N TYR A 24 -6.81 0.55 -7.35
CA TYR A 24 -8.13 0.53 -7.97
C TYR A 24 -8.82 1.88 -7.78
N GLY A 25 -9.57 2.31 -8.80
CA GLY A 25 -10.18 3.64 -8.81
C GLY A 25 -11.12 3.94 -7.64
N GLY A 26 -11.69 2.91 -7.01
CA GLY A 26 -12.54 3.06 -5.83
C GLY A 26 -11.75 3.55 -4.62
N LEU A 27 -10.54 3.02 -4.43
CA LEU A 27 -9.63 3.47 -3.37
C LEU A 27 -9.19 4.92 -3.62
N VAL A 28 -8.83 5.24 -4.88
CA VAL A 28 -8.35 6.58 -5.27
C VAL A 28 -9.42 7.65 -5.15
N ARG A 29 -10.69 7.31 -5.40
CA ARG A 29 -11.81 8.27 -5.38
C ARG A 29 -12.58 8.28 -4.06
N HIS A 30 -12.22 7.41 -3.10
CA HIS A 30 -12.95 7.32 -1.85
C HIS A 30 -12.80 8.61 -1.02
N ARG A 31 -13.92 9.21 -0.60
CA ARG A 31 -13.95 10.54 0.06
C ARG A 31 -13.17 10.62 1.38
N LYS A 32 -12.94 9.48 2.02
CA LYS A 32 -12.16 9.36 3.27
C LYS A 32 -10.66 9.11 3.04
N ILE A 33 -10.24 8.89 1.79
CA ILE A 33 -8.85 8.60 1.44
C ILE A 33 -8.20 9.86 0.87
N GLY A 34 -7.12 10.29 1.50
CA GLY A 34 -6.26 11.37 1.05
C GLY A 34 -4.93 10.87 0.50
N SER A 35 -4.02 11.81 0.24
CA SER A 35 -2.66 11.47 -0.23
C SER A 35 -1.90 10.59 0.76
N ALA A 36 -2.16 10.71 2.07
CA ALA A 36 -1.54 9.86 3.08
C ALA A 36 -1.99 8.41 2.97
N GLY A 37 -3.29 8.14 2.84
CA GLY A 37 -3.83 6.80 2.63
C GLY A 37 -3.31 6.17 1.33
N LEU A 38 -3.24 6.95 0.24
CA LEU A 38 -2.67 6.47 -1.02
C LEU A 38 -1.17 6.18 -0.92
N ALA A 39 -0.40 7.02 -0.23
CA ALA A 39 1.02 6.81 -0.01
C ALA A 39 1.27 5.53 0.79
N VAL A 40 0.49 5.29 1.85
CA VAL A 40 0.59 4.05 2.65
C VAL A 40 0.22 2.82 1.82
N ALA A 41 -0.88 2.86 1.05
CA ALA A 41 -1.26 1.74 0.19
C ALA A 41 -0.19 1.43 -0.87
N LEU A 42 0.34 2.44 -1.55
CA LEU A 42 1.42 2.25 -2.53
C LEU A 42 2.70 1.70 -1.88
N ALA A 43 3.08 2.22 -0.71
CA ALA A 43 4.25 1.75 0.02
C ALA A 43 4.08 0.29 0.48
N HIS A 44 2.88 -0.08 0.93
CA HIS A 44 2.53 -1.45 1.30
C HIS A 44 2.65 -2.40 0.09
N GLU A 45 1.99 -2.10 -1.03
CA GLU A 45 2.06 -2.96 -2.22
C GLU A 45 3.48 -3.07 -2.79
N THR A 46 4.24 -1.98 -2.71
CA THR A 46 5.67 -2.00 -3.06
C THR A 46 6.47 -2.86 -2.08
N GLY A 47 6.11 -2.81 -0.79
CA GLY A 47 6.65 -3.64 0.27
C GLY A 47 6.44 -5.13 0.05
N HIS A 48 5.37 -5.56 -0.62
CA HIS A 48 5.28 -6.97 -1.03
C HIS A 48 6.44 -7.37 -1.94
N HIS A 49 6.85 -6.53 -2.88
CA HIS A 49 7.97 -6.86 -3.77
C HIS A 49 9.35 -6.72 -3.12
N LEU A 50 9.51 -5.79 -2.18
CA LEU A 50 10.82 -5.37 -1.66
C LEU A 50 11.10 -5.77 -0.20
N GLY A 51 10.07 -6.16 0.56
CA GLY A 51 10.17 -6.46 1.98
C GLY A 51 11.03 -7.69 2.29
N GLY A 52 11.03 -8.70 1.42
CA GLY A 52 11.77 -9.95 1.62
C GLY A 52 11.00 -10.96 2.46
N SER A 53 11.71 -11.79 3.23
CA SER A 53 11.08 -12.81 4.07
C SER A 53 10.49 -12.22 5.36
N PRO A 54 9.45 -12.84 5.95
CA PRO A 54 8.70 -13.99 5.42
C PRO A 54 7.83 -13.62 4.21
N ARG A 55 7.55 -14.59 3.34
CA ARG A 55 6.74 -14.44 2.12
C ARG A 55 5.36 -15.06 2.27
N LEU A 56 4.41 -14.65 1.43
CA LEU A 56 3.08 -15.27 1.39
C LEU A 56 3.19 -16.77 1.05
N PRO A 57 2.36 -17.65 1.64
CA PRO A 57 2.47 -19.10 1.46
C PRO A 57 2.36 -19.57 0.00
N PHE A 58 1.41 -18.99 -0.75
CA PHE A 58 1.14 -19.35 -2.14
C PHE A 58 1.88 -18.46 -3.15
N TYR A 59 2.19 -17.22 -2.76
CA TYR A 59 2.89 -16.25 -3.60
C TYR A 59 4.29 -15.99 -3.05
N LYS A 60 5.20 -16.95 -3.25
CA LYS A 60 6.56 -16.94 -2.67
C LYS A 60 7.48 -15.80 -3.17
N TRP A 61 7.01 -14.96 -4.08
CA TRP A 61 7.70 -13.76 -4.55
C TRP A 61 7.17 -12.48 -3.89
N LEU A 62 6.08 -12.55 -3.13
CA LEU A 62 5.55 -11.45 -2.34
C LEU A 62 5.87 -11.68 -0.86
N SER A 63 6.39 -10.65 -0.22
CA SER A 63 6.55 -10.55 1.22
C SER A 63 5.19 -10.69 1.90
N SER A 64 5.12 -11.20 3.13
CA SER A 64 3.86 -11.26 3.89
C SER A 64 3.30 -9.86 4.18
N GLU A 65 2.01 -9.76 4.52
CA GLU A 65 1.34 -8.51 4.93
C GLU A 65 2.14 -7.74 5.99
N THR A 66 2.50 -8.41 7.09
CA THR A 66 3.28 -7.80 8.17
C THR A 66 4.65 -7.33 7.70
N ARG A 67 5.28 -8.06 6.78
CA ARG A 67 6.59 -7.68 6.26
C ARG A 67 6.50 -6.51 5.27
N ALA A 68 5.45 -6.47 4.46
CA ALA A 68 5.14 -5.37 3.57
C ALA A 68 4.87 -4.08 4.35
N ASP A 69 4.04 -4.14 5.40
CA ASP A 69 3.79 -3.01 6.31
C ASP A 69 5.07 -2.52 7.00
N ALA A 70 5.88 -3.44 7.53
CA ALA A 70 7.15 -3.09 8.15
C ALA A 70 8.09 -2.38 7.16
N TRP A 71 8.20 -2.87 5.93
CA TRP A 71 9.00 -2.22 4.89
C TRP A 71 8.43 -0.84 4.51
N ALA A 72 7.11 -0.72 4.36
CA ALA A 72 6.45 0.53 4.04
C ALA A 72 6.74 1.61 5.09
N MET A 73 6.60 1.27 6.37
CA MET A 73 6.85 2.17 7.50
C MET A 73 8.32 2.53 7.67
N THR A 74 9.23 1.56 7.57
CA THR A 74 10.65 1.77 7.93
C THR A 74 11.55 2.16 6.77
N VAL A 75 11.17 1.85 5.54
CA VAL A 75 11.98 2.10 4.34
C VAL A 75 11.22 2.93 3.32
N GLY A 76 10.07 2.45 2.85
CA GLY A 76 9.37 3.03 1.71
C GLY A 76 8.99 4.51 1.91
N LEU A 77 8.23 4.80 2.98
CA LEU A 77 7.84 6.19 3.27
C LEU A 77 9.04 7.06 3.65
N ASN A 78 10.02 6.51 4.35
CA ASN A 78 11.25 7.22 4.74
C ASN A 78 12.07 7.66 3.52
N GLN A 79 12.17 6.84 2.48
CA GLN A 79 12.88 7.16 1.25
C GLN A 79 12.25 8.31 0.45
N ILE A 80 10.93 8.50 0.57
CA ILE A 80 10.20 9.52 -0.18
C ILE A 80 10.08 10.83 0.63
N PHE A 81 9.78 10.73 1.92
CA PHE A 81 9.37 11.87 2.73
C PHE A 81 10.35 12.25 3.85
N GLY A 82 11.36 11.41 4.13
CA GLY A 82 12.20 11.53 5.32
C GLY A 82 11.50 11.05 6.60
N HIS A 83 12.28 10.88 7.67
CA HIS A 83 11.84 10.19 8.90
C HIS A 83 10.60 10.79 9.57
N ASP A 84 10.67 12.03 10.06
CA ASP A 84 9.56 12.62 10.82
C ASP A 84 8.27 12.83 10.00
N PRO A 85 8.34 13.23 8.71
CA PRO A 85 7.18 13.25 7.85
C PRO A 85 6.59 11.87 7.57
N ALA A 86 7.43 10.83 7.37
CA ALA A 86 6.97 9.47 7.11
C ALA A 86 6.13 8.91 8.26
N ASP A 87 6.53 9.12 9.51
CA ASP A 87 5.75 8.70 10.69
C ASP A 87 4.36 9.35 10.74
N ARG A 88 4.26 10.64 10.40
CA ARG A 88 2.97 11.34 10.33
C ARG A 88 2.10 10.82 9.20
N ILE A 89 2.69 10.59 8.02
CA ILE A 89 2.00 10.03 6.86
C ILE A 89 1.50 8.61 7.16
N TRP A 90 2.32 7.78 7.80
CA TRP A 90 1.92 6.43 8.22
C TRP A 90 0.70 6.46 9.13
N LYS A 91 0.77 7.22 10.23
CA LYS A 91 -0.34 7.33 11.21
C LYS A 91 -1.63 7.82 10.55
N ARG A 92 -1.53 8.89 9.75
CA ARG A 92 -2.69 9.46 9.06
C ARG A 92 -3.25 8.50 8.01
N GLY A 93 -2.39 7.92 7.17
CA GLY A 93 -2.80 7.05 6.08
C GLY A 93 -3.40 5.73 6.58
N ARG A 94 -2.86 5.14 7.65
CA ARG A 94 -3.48 3.98 8.31
C ARG A 94 -4.87 4.31 8.84
N ALA A 95 -5.05 5.47 9.49
CA ALA A 95 -6.36 5.89 9.96
C ALA A 95 -7.38 6.09 8.82
N GLU A 96 -6.93 6.60 7.66
CA GLU A 96 -7.77 6.73 6.46
C GLU A 96 -8.18 5.36 5.88
N LEU A 97 -7.23 4.43 5.76
CA LEU A 97 -7.47 3.07 5.24
C LEU A 97 -8.37 2.26 6.19
N ASP A 98 -8.12 2.31 7.49
CA ASP A 98 -8.93 1.62 8.49
C ASP A 98 -10.37 2.16 8.54
N ALA A 99 -10.62 3.39 8.07
CA ALA A 99 -11.96 3.97 8.04
C ALA A 99 -12.85 3.43 6.89
N ILE A 100 -12.29 2.61 6.00
CA ILE A 100 -12.98 2.06 4.82
C ILE A 100 -12.88 0.54 4.69
N PHE A 101 -11.93 -0.10 5.38
CA PHE A 101 -11.71 -1.56 5.35
C PHE A 101 -12.15 -2.29 6.64
N ARG A 102 -13.00 -1.66 7.45
CA ARG A 102 -13.61 -2.26 8.64
C ARG A 102 -14.97 -2.86 8.33
#